data_AF-A0A090AH95-F1
#
_entry.id   AF-A0A090AH95-F1
#
_cell.length_a   1.000
_cell.length_b   1.000
_cell.length_c   1.000
_cell.angle_alpha   90.00
_cell.angle_beta   90.00
_cell.angle_gamma   90.00
#
_symmetry.space_group_name_H-M   'P 1'
#
loop_
_entity.id
_entity.type
_entity.pdbx_description
1 polymer ?
#
loop_
_entity_poly.entity_id
_entity_poly.type
_entity_poly.pdbx_seq_one_letter_code
_entity_poly.pdbx_strand_id
1 'polypeptide(L)'
;MRNLIFQLLKILPLTVALMAPTYADSIKGLSTYKGAWFDIQYPSNFKVRPSLKSSSSVSGYDSAFFTSPDGTVEFYVFSPQWNGDPIEDIAIDPEEEVYETQKQEEKNGKKVCWVTISAKDKAYTRSYMDVEDTTSNTRLVFGIKYHNQKAYDKYKPAYLKFKGSLKQYAD
;
A
#
# COMPACT_ATOMS: atom_id res chain seq x y z
N MET A 1 -10.05 -51.28 54.81
CA MET A 1 -10.75 -50.06 55.23
C MET A 1 -10.10 -48.85 54.54
N ARG A 2 -10.94 -48.12 53.80
CA ARG A 2 -10.82 -46.83 53.08
C ARG A 2 -9.48 -46.09 52.99
N ASN A 3 -9.08 -45.86 51.74
CA ASN A 3 -8.29 -44.74 51.22
C ASN A 3 -8.82 -43.37 51.71
N LEU A 4 -7.91 -42.44 52.03
CA LEU A 4 -8.17 -41.00 51.94
C LEU A 4 -7.23 -40.38 50.91
N ILE A 5 -7.83 -39.87 49.84
CA ILE A 5 -7.22 -39.11 48.76
C ILE A 5 -7.34 -37.62 49.13
N PHE A 6 -6.22 -36.90 49.15
CA PHE A 6 -6.18 -35.44 49.16
C PHE A 6 -6.66 -34.92 47.80
N GLN A 7 -7.79 -34.20 47.76
CA GLN A 7 -8.21 -33.45 46.58
C GLN A 7 -7.49 -32.10 46.54
N LEU A 8 -6.60 -31.93 45.57
CA LEU A 8 -6.06 -30.63 45.17
C LEU A 8 -7.06 -29.93 44.24
N LEU A 9 -7.61 -28.82 44.72
CA LEU A 9 -8.46 -27.90 43.97
C LEU A 9 -7.61 -27.20 42.90
N LYS A 10 -7.74 -27.62 41.63
CA LYS A 10 -7.13 -26.93 40.49
C LYS A 10 -8.00 -25.73 40.12
N ILE A 11 -7.51 -24.53 40.43
CA ILE A 11 -8.04 -23.27 39.90
C ILE A 11 -7.69 -23.22 38.41
N LEU A 12 -8.69 -23.27 37.53
CA LEU A 12 -8.52 -23.01 36.10
C LEU A 12 -8.31 -21.51 35.86
N PRO A 13 -7.34 -21.09 35.03
CA PRO A 13 -7.31 -19.72 34.54
C PRO A 13 -8.47 -19.52 33.55
N LEU A 14 -9.32 -18.53 33.84
CA LEU A 14 -10.32 -18.00 32.91
C LEU A 14 -9.58 -17.32 31.76
N THR A 15 -9.42 -18.03 30.65
CA THR A 15 -8.88 -17.47 29.41
C THR A 15 -9.96 -16.59 28.78
N VAL A 16 -9.81 -15.28 28.89
CA VAL A 16 -10.55 -14.35 28.03
C VAL A 16 -9.95 -14.50 26.64
N ALA A 17 -10.60 -15.30 25.80
CA ALA A 17 -10.33 -15.30 24.38
C ALA A 17 -10.71 -13.91 23.85
N LEU A 18 -9.71 -13.04 23.61
CA LEU A 18 -9.91 -11.90 22.73
C LEU A 18 -10.27 -12.47 21.37
N MET A 19 -11.57 -12.46 21.04
CA MET A 19 -12.02 -12.67 19.68
C MET A 19 -11.42 -11.55 18.85
N ALA A 20 -10.38 -11.87 18.09
CA ALA A 20 -9.94 -11.03 16.99
C ALA A 20 -11.18 -10.79 16.11
N PRO A 21 -11.57 -9.53 15.82
CA PRO A 21 -12.67 -9.30 14.92
C PRO A 21 -12.34 -10.02 13.61
N THR A 22 -13.23 -10.90 13.16
CA THR A 22 -13.07 -11.62 11.91
C THR A 22 -13.06 -10.60 10.78
N TYR A 23 -11.86 -10.25 10.29
CA TYR A 23 -11.58 -9.24 9.25
C TYR A 23 -12.07 -9.66 7.84
N ALA A 24 -13.04 -10.57 7.75
CA ALA A 24 -13.36 -11.33 6.55
C ALA A 24 -14.30 -10.63 5.57
N ASP A 25 -14.51 -9.31 5.66
CA ASP A 25 -15.61 -8.66 4.93
C ASP A 25 -15.26 -7.33 4.24
N SER A 26 -14.09 -7.18 3.60
CA SER A 26 -13.84 -5.91 2.86
C SER A 26 -13.08 -5.94 1.54
N ILE A 27 -12.88 -7.11 0.93
CA ILE A 27 -12.40 -7.19 -0.46
C ILE A 27 -13.45 -7.92 -1.28
N LYS A 28 -14.27 -7.15 -2.01
CA LYS A 28 -15.21 -7.71 -2.97
C LYS A 28 -14.41 -8.06 -4.22
N GLY A 29 -13.94 -9.30 -4.39
CA GLY A 29 -13.21 -9.74 -5.59
C GLY A 29 -12.04 -8.84 -6.02
N LEU A 30 -11.60 -8.99 -7.28
CA LEU A 30 -10.55 -8.17 -7.89
C LEU A 30 -11.06 -7.57 -9.21
N SER A 31 -10.64 -6.34 -9.48
CA SER A 31 -10.78 -5.66 -10.76
C SER A 31 -9.42 -5.29 -11.31
N THR A 32 -9.33 -5.09 -12.63
CA THR A 32 -8.10 -4.67 -13.29
C THR A 32 -8.24 -3.24 -13.76
N TYR A 33 -7.30 -2.39 -13.34
CA TYR A 33 -7.13 -1.06 -13.92
C TYR A 33 -6.14 -1.15 -15.08
N LYS A 34 -6.47 -0.45 -16.16
CA LYS A 34 -5.64 -0.36 -17.37
C LYS A 34 -5.07 1.05 -17.46
N GLY A 35 -3.79 1.18 -17.11
CA GLY A 35 -3.01 2.37 -17.37
C GLY A 35 -2.61 2.48 -18.85
N ALA A 36 -1.77 3.46 -19.17
CA ALA A 36 -1.25 3.61 -20.53
C ALA A 36 -0.33 2.46 -20.92
N TRP A 37 0.56 2.06 -20.00
CA TRP A 37 1.62 1.06 -20.22
C TRP A 37 1.64 -0.04 -19.16
N PHE A 38 0.53 -0.19 -18.42
CA PHE A 38 0.45 -1.22 -17.41
C PHE A 38 -0.99 -1.66 -17.14
N ASP A 39 -1.13 -2.88 -16.66
CA ASP A 39 -2.32 -3.36 -15.94
C ASP A 39 -1.96 -3.58 -14.47
N ILE A 40 -2.91 -3.34 -13.57
CA ILE A 40 -2.76 -3.65 -12.15
C ILE A 40 -4.10 -4.10 -11.55
N GLN A 41 -4.07 -5.09 -10.66
CA GLN A 41 -5.26 -5.58 -9.98
C GLN A 41 -5.46 -4.86 -8.64
N TYR A 42 -6.71 -4.56 -8.33
CA TYR A 42 -7.12 -3.89 -7.09
C TYR A 42 -8.46 -4.48 -6.57
N PRO A 43 -8.80 -4.32 -5.29
CA PRO A 43 -10.11 -4.73 -4.76
C PRO A 43 -11.26 -4.03 -5.51
N SER A 44 -12.25 -4.77 -6.03
CA SER A 44 -13.26 -4.16 -6.94
C SER A 44 -14.16 -3.11 -6.30
N ASN A 45 -14.19 -3.07 -4.96
CA ASN A 45 -14.93 -2.07 -4.18
C ASN A 45 -14.12 -0.80 -3.90
N PHE A 46 -12.89 -0.67 -4.39
CA PHE A 46 -12.12 0.57 -4.27
C PHE A 46 -12.51 1.54 -5.37
N LYS A 47 -12.55 2.82 -5.03
CA LYS A 47 -12.74 3.89 -6.01
C LYS A 47 -11.40 4.19 -6.69
N VAL A 48 -11.40 4.22 -8.01
CA VAL A 48 -10.20 4.55 -8.80
C VAL A 48 -10.22 6.01 -9.23
N ARG A 49 -9.07 6.68 -9.11
CA ARG A 49 -8.83 8.02 -9.65
C ARG A 49 -7.53 8.00 -10.48
N PRO A 50 -7.63 7.99 -11.83
CA PRO A 50 -6.47 8.25 -12.68
C PRO A 50 -5.88 9.63 -12.38
N SER A 51 -4.56 9.79 -12.53
CA SER A 51 -3.90 11.08 -12.23
C SER A 51 -3.03 11.57 -13.39
N LEU A 52 -1.78 11.14 -13.49
CA LEU A 52 -0.83 11.65 -14.48
C LEU A 52 -1.13 11.05 -15.85
N LYS A 53 -1.44 11.91 -16.81
CA LYS A 53 -1.69 11.52 -18.20
C LYS A 53 -0.37 11.04 -18.82
N SER A 54 -0.42 9.97 -19.60
CA SER A 54 0.79 9.46 -20.25
C SER A 54 1.27 10.40 -21.35
N SER A 55 2.58 10.66 -21.37
CA SER A 55 3.23 11.45 -22.41
C SER A 55 3.61 10.62 -23.64
N SER A 56 3.79 9.30 -23.48
CA SER A 56 4.18 8.39 -24.56
C SER A 56 3.02 7.58 -25.14
N SER A 57 1.79 7.75 -24.64
CA SER A 57 0.59 7.12 -25.19
C SER A 57 -0.51 8.12 -25.47
N VAL A 58 -1.21 7.92 -26.58
CA VAL A 58 -2.41 8.71 -26.95
C VAL A 58 -3.59 8.49 -25.99
N SER A 59 -3.55 7.43 -25.17
CA SER A 59 -4.62 7.07 -24.24
C SER A 59 -4.07 6.52 -22.92
N GLY A 60 -4.91 6.46 -21.88
CA GLY A 60 -4.49 5.98 -20.56
C GLY A 60 -3.69 7.00 -19.74
N TYR A 61 -3.25 6.56 -18.57
CA TYR A 61 -2.56 7.34 -17.54
C TYR A 61 -1.37 6.53 -17.01
N ASP A 62 -0.31 7.23 -16.62
CA ASP A 62 0.90 6.64 -16.03
C ASP A 62 0.75 6.42 -14.53
N SER A 63 -0.21 7.08 -13.87
CA SER A 63 -0.54 6.84 -12.46
C SER A 63 -2.04 6.76 -12.16
N ALA A 64 -2.34 6.14 -11.03
CA ALA A 64 -3.68 6.09 -10.46
C ALA A 64 -3.66 5.89 -8.94
N PHE A 65 -4.71 6.40 -8.30
CA PHE A 65 -5.03 6.21 -6.89
C PHE A 65 -6.23 5.26 -6.73
N PHE A 66 -6.22 4.47 -5.66
CA PHE A 66 -7.24 3.47 -5.35
C PHE A 66 -7.66 3.61 -3.89
N THR A 67 -8.79 4.26 -3.64
CA THR A 67 -9.28 4.56 -2.28
C THR A 67 -10.20 3.45 -1.79
N SER A 68 -9.99 2.98 -0.56
CA SER A 68 -10.85 2.00 0.10
C SER A 68 -12.28 2.54 0.28
N PRO A 69 -13.32 1.68 0.33
CA PRO A 69 -14.70 2.13 0.47
C PRO A 69 -14.99 2.87 1.78
N ASP A 70 -14.18 2.62 2.82
CA ASP A 70 -14.26 3.33 4.10
C ASP A 70 -13.37 4.58 4.16
N GLY A 71 -12.66 4.90 3.07
CA GLY A 71 -11.76 6.05 2.98
C GLY A 71 -10.49 5.95 3.83
N THR A 72 -10.29 4.86 4.57
CA THR A 72 -9.20 4.76 5.54
C THR A 72 -7.84 4.47 4.93
N VAL A 73 -7.79 4.04 3.67
CA VAL A 73 -6.57 3.71 2.92
C VAL A 73 -6.69 4.13 1.46
N GLU A 74 -5.58 4.56 0.87
CA GLU A 74 -5.44 4.80 -0.57
C GLU A 74 -4.15 4.15 -1.08
N PHE A 75 -4.25 3.31 -2.12
CA PHE A 75 -3.08 2.79 -2.83
C PHE A 75 -2.72 3.72 -4.00
N TYR A 76 -1.45 3.72 -4.37
CA TYR A 76 -0.92 4.50 -5.47
C TYR A 76 0.02 3.65 -6.33
N VAL A 77 -0.02 3.86 -7.64
CA VAL A 77 0.98 3.36 -8.58
C VAL A 77 1.32 4.45 -9.58
N PHE A 78 2.60 4.55 -9.94
CA PHE A 78 3.11 5.26 -11.10
C PHE A 78 4.02 4.31 -11.88
N SER A 79 3.67 4.03 -13.12
CA SER A 79 4.37 3.07 -13.98
C SER A 79 4.29 3.50 -15.45
N PRO A 80 4.91 4.63 -15.83
CA PRO A 80 5.08 5.00 -17.24
C PRO A 80 5.85 3.93 -18.02
N GLN A 81 5.87 4.07 -19.36
CA GLN A 81 6.70 3.21 -20.23
C GLN A 81 8.20 3.35 -19.92
N TRP A 82 8.65 4.60 -19.74
CA TRP A 82 10.04 4.97 -19.51
C TRP A 82 10.21 5.61 -18.14
N ASN A 83 11.14 6.53 -17.99
CA ASN A 83 11.22 7.38 -16.81
C ASN A 83 10.09 8.43 -16.85
N GLY A 84 9.95 9.19 -15.78
CA GLY A 84 9.00 10.27 -15.66
C GLY A 84 9.04 10.87 -14.26
N ASP A 85 8.20 11.88 -14.04
CA ASP A 85 8.18 12.61 -12.78
C ASP A 85 6.84 12.41 -12.05
N PRO A 86 6.83 11.71 -10.90
CA PRO A 86 5.63 11.52 -10.08
C PRO A 86 5.37 12.71 -9.14
N ILE A 87 6.15 13.80 -9.18
CA ILE A 87 6.14 14.85 -8.15
C ILE A 87 4.77 15.48 -7.92
N GLU A 88 3.97 15.69 -8.96
CA GLU A 88 2.61 16.23 -8.84
C GLU A 88 1.68 15.34 -8.00
N ASP A 89 1.95 14.03 -7.94
CA ASP A 89 1.15 13.06 -7.19
C ASP A 89 1.70 12.79 -5.78
N ILE A 90 3.03 12.89 -5.58
CA ILE A 90 3.68 12.37 -4.36
C ILE A 90 4.55 13.38 -3.62
N ALA A 91 4.72 14.61 -4.11
CA ALA A 91 5.48 15.65 -3.42
C ALA A 91 4.98 15.81 -1.97
N ILE A 92 5.93 16.07 -1.05
CA ILE A 92 5.60 16.46 0.31
C ILE A 92 4.97 17.85 0.33
N ASP A 93 3.94 18.04 1.16
CA ASP A 93 3.49 19.35 1.57
C ASP A 93 4.23 19.76 2.85
N PRO A 94 5.22 20.66 2.79
CA PRO A 94 6.02 21.01 3.96
C PRO A 94 5.24 21.81 5.02
N GLU A 95 4.07 22.37 4.67
CA GLU A 95 3.22 23.09 5.62
C GLU A 95 2.42 22.11 6.49
N GLU A 96 1.98 20.98 5.91
CA GLU A 96 1.08 20.03 6.56
C GLU A 96 1.75 18.70 6.95
N GLU A 97 2.92 18.39 6.41
CA GLU A 97 3.55 17.07 6.53
C GLU A 97 5.01 17.14 6.99
N VAL A 98 5.50 16.00 7.47
CA VAL A 98 6.89 15.79 7.88
C VAL A 98 7.39 14.43 7.39
N TYR A 99 8.67 14.37 7.04
CA TYR A 99 9.35 13.09 6.82
C TYR A 99 9.57 12.38 8.16
N GLU A 100 9.03 11.17 8.28
CA GLU A 100 9.31 10.27 9.41
C GLU A 100 10.58 9.48 9.15
N THR A 101 10.67 8.92 7.94
CA THR A 101 11.83 8.15 7.51
C THR A 101 12.07 8.37 6.02
N GLN A 102 13.35 8.35 5.66
CA GLN A 102 13.79 8.30 4.28
C GLN A 102 15.01 7.39 4.21
N LYS A 103 15.00 6.47 3.26
CA LYS A 103 16.09 5.56 3.00
C LYS A 103 16.31 5.48 1.50
N GLN A 104 17.56 5.60 1.08
CA GLN A 104 17.94 5.42 -0.31
C GLN A 104 19.01 4.32 -0.41
N GLU A 105 18.88 3.47 -1.41
CA GLU A 105 19.90 2.50 -1.81
C GLU A 105 20.16 2.64 -3.30
N GLU A 106 21.40 2.43 -3.72
CA GLU A 106 21.78 2.39 -5.12
C GLU A 106 22.62 1.14 -5.38
N LYS A 107 22.21 0.34 -6.35
CA LYS A 107 22.92 -0.88 -6.74
C LYS A 107 22.64 -1.22 -8.19
N ASN A 108 23.69 -1.48 -8.96
CA ASN A 108 23.61 -1.92 -10.36
C ASN A 108 22.73 -1.01 -11.24
N GLY A 109 22.90 0.32 -11.13
CA GLY A 109 22.11 1.29 -11.91
C GLY A 109 20.64 1.42 -11.47
N LYS A 110 20.23 0.76 -10.38
CA LYS A 110 18.91 0.97 -9.77
C LYS A 110 19.06 1.77 -8.49
N LYS A 111 18.35 2.88 -8.42
CA LYS A 111 18.15 3.70 -7.22
C LYS A 111 16.78 3.38 -6.63
N VAL A 112 16.75 2.98 -5.37
CA VAL A 112 15.51 2.72 -4.64
C VAL A 112 15.41 3.69 -3.47
N CYS A 113 14.35 4.48 -3.45
CA CYS A 113 14.01 5.37 -2.36
C CYS A 113 12.76 4.84 -1.64
N TRP A 114 12.87 4.62 -0.33
CA TRP A 114 11.73 4.41 0.54
C TRP A 114 11.53 5.66 1.38
N VAL A 115 10.31 6.17 1.42
CA VAL A 115 9.99 7.35 2.20
C VAL A 115 8.67 7.14 2.93
N THR A 116 8.62 7.58 4.18
CA THR A 116 7.40 7.65 4.97
C THR A 116 7.20 9.08 5.43
N ILE A 117 6.01 9.59 5.17
CA ILE A 117 5.58 10.96 5.43
C ILE A 117 4.34 10.87 6.32
N SER A 118 4.29 11.67 7.38
CA SER A 118 3.12 11.81 8.24
C SER A 118 2.57 13.22 8.15
N ALA A 119 1.25 13.34 8.24
CA ALA A 119 0.62 14.62 8.54
C ALA A 119 1.03 15.10 9.94
N LYS A 120 1.29 16.40 10.12
CA LYS A 120 1.70 16.99 11.40
C LYS A 120 0.63 16.83 12.48
N ASP A 121 -0.63 16.84 12.10
CA ASP A 121 -1.79 16.58 12.95
C ASP A 121 -2.04 15.07 13.22
N LYS A 122 -1.23 14.20 12.61
CA LYS A 122 -1.33 12.73 12.67
C LYS A 122 -2.61 12.16 12.06
N ALA A 123 -3.29 12.90 11.17
CA ALA A 123 -4.49 12.42 10.49
C ALA A 123 -4.22 11.23 9.55
N TYR A 124 -2.99 11.12 9.03
CA TYR A 124 -2.56 10.02 8.17
C TYR A 124 -1.04 9.86 8.13
N THR A 125 -0.62 8.71 7.63
CA THR A 125 0.74 8.42 7.17
C THR A 125 0.67 7.92 5.73
N ARG A 126 1.65 8.29 4.90
CA ARG A 126 1.83 7.74 3.55
C ARG A 126 3.26 7.27 3.35
N SER A 127 3.41 6.09 2.76
CA SER A 127 4.70 5.48 2.48
C SER A 127 4.81 5.15 1.00
N TYR A 128 5.97 5.46 0.42
CA TYR A 128 6.29 5.18 -0.97
C TYR A 128 7.55 4.35 -1.10
N MET A 129 7.57 3.53 -2.15
CA MET A 129 8.78 2.94 -2.71
C MET A 129 8.89 3.44 -4.15
N ASP A 130 9.96 4.16 -4.43
CA ASP A 130 10.29 4.72 -5.73
C ASP A 130 11.55 4.03 -6.25
N VAL A 131 11.42 3.34 -7.38
CA VAL A 131 12.49 2.60 -8.05
C VAL A 131 12.78 3.29 -9.37
N GLU A 132 13.95 3.87 -9.48
CA GLU A 132 14.47 4.42 -10.72
C GLU A 132 15.60 3.51 -11.23
N ASP A 133 15.45 2.97 -12.43
CA ASP A 133 16.51 2.28 -13.15
C ASP A 133 17.11 3.24 -14.18
N THR A 134 18.32 3.72 -13.90
CA THR A 134 19.04 4.66 -14.75
C THR A 134 19.65 3.98 -15.97
N THR A 135 19.78 2.65 -15.96
CA THR A 135 20.34 1.87 -17.09
C THR A 135 19.26 1.63 -18.14
N SER A 136 18.06 1.21 -17.74
CA SER A 136 16.94 1.02 -18.66
C SER A 136 16.08 2.28 -18.83
N ASN A 137 16.39 3.37 -18.12
CA ASN A 137 15.62 4.61 -18.11
C ASN A 137 14.13 4.37 -17.82
N THR A 138 13.85 3.67 -16.72
CA THR A 138 12.48 3.34 -16.28
C THR A 138 12.27 3.75 -14.83
N ARG A 139 11.03 4.13 -14.47
CA ARG A 139 10.69 4.45 -13.08
C ARG A 139 9.37 3.80 -12.66
N LEU A 140 9.32 3.34 -11.42
CA LEU A 140 8.16 2.70 -10.82
C LEU A 140 7.99 3.20 -9.38
N VAL A 141 6.80 3.70 -9.07
CA VAL A 141 6.43 4.06 -7.69
C VAL A 141 5.23 3.26 -7.24
N PHE A 142 5.31 2.73 -6.02
CA PHE A 142 4.15 2.25 -5.28
C PHE A 142 3.97 3.06 -4.00
N GLY A 143 2.73 3.38 -3.68
CA GLY A 143 2.38 4.09 -2.45
C GLY A 143 1.20 3.49 -1.69
N ILE A 144 1.20 3.70 -0.38
CA ILE A 144 0.05 3.47 0.48
C ILE A 144 -0.09 4.63 1.45
N LYS A 145 -1.27 5.27 1.46
CA LYS A 145 -1.69 6.25 2.47
C LYS A 145 -2.70 5.59 3.39
N TYR A 146 -2.61 5.81 4.69
CA TYR A 146 -3.48 5.20 5.69
C TYR A 146 -3.67 6.11 6.90
N HIS A 147 -4.87 6.11 7.47
CA HIS A 147 -5.21 6.95 8.63
C HIS A 147 -4.53 6.51 9.93
N ASN A 148 -4.36 5.20 10.12
CA ASN A 148 -3.78 4.64 11.34
C ASN A 148 -3.31 3.20 11.13
N GLN A 149 -2.61 2.65 12.12
CA GLN A 149 -2.04 1.29 12.07
C GLN A 149 -3.10 0.21 11.84
N LYS A 150 -4.30 0.35 12.44
CA LYS A 150 -5.40 -0.61 12.25
C LYS A 150 -5.87 -0.65 10.79
N ALA A 151 -5.98 0.51 10.14
CA ALA A 151 -6.32 0.60 8.72
C ALA A 151 -5.21 -0.01 7.84
N TYR A 152 -3.95 0.30 8.14
CA TYR A 152 -2.81 -0.31 7.46
C TYR A 152 -2.83 -1.84 7.57
N ASP A 153 -2.94 -2.39 8.77
CA ASP A 153 -2.93 -3.84 9.00
C ASP A 153 -4.09 -4.54 8.30
N LYS A 154 -5.29 -3.93 8.31
CA LYS A 154 -6.47 -4.42 7.59
C LYS A 154 -6.21 -4.55 6.08
N TYR A 155 -5.60 -3.53 5.47
CA TYR A 155 -5.47 -3.46 4.00
C TYR A 155 -4.10 -3.91 3.47
N LYS A 156 -3.11 -4.13 4.33
CA LYS A 156 -1.76 -4.58 3.95
C LYS A 156 -1.77 -5.85 3.07
N PRO A 157 -2.55 -6.90 3.37
CA PRO A 157 -2.60 -8.07 2.47
C PRO A 157 -3.09 -7.73 1.06
N ALA A 158 -4.05 -6.80 0.93
CA ALA A 158 -4.54 -6.33 -0.37
C ALA A 158 -3.48 -5.50 -1.09
N TYR A 159 -2.78 -4.62 -0.37
CA TYR A 159 -1.71 -3.81 -0.92
C TYR A 159 -0.55 -4.64 -1.47
N LEU A 160 -0.17 -5.72 -0.76
CA LEU A 160 0.87 -6.63 -1.25
C LEU A 160 0.46 -7.34 -2.54
N LYS A 161 -0.81 -7.77 -2.66
CA LYS A 161 -1.37 -8.33 -3.90
C LYS A 161 -1.42 -7.31 -5.03
N PHE A 162 -1.83 -6.07 -4.72
CA PHE A 162 -1.84 -4.95 -5.67
C PHE A 162 -0.46 -4.75 -6.31
N LYS A 163 0.58 -4.58 -5.48
CA LYS A 163 1.97 -4.45 -5.96
C LYS A 163 2.43 -5.65 -6.79
N GLY A 164 2.15 -6.87 -6.33
CA GLY A 164 2.54 -8.10 -7.01
C GLY A 164 1.77 -8.40 -8.30
N SER A 165 0.72 -7.63 -8.60
CA SER A 165 -0.13 -7.84 -9.79
C SER A 165 0.23 -6.95 -10.97
N LEU A 166 1.17 -6.02 -10.80
CA LEU A 166 1.60 -5.11 -11.86
C LEU A 166 2.12 -5.89 -13.06
N LYS A 167 1.57 -5.59 -14.24
CA LYS A 167 2.04 -6.06 -15.53
C LYS A 167 2.36 -4.84 -16.38
N GLN A 168 3.63 -4.64 -16.69
CA GLN A 168 4.08 -3.55 -17.57
C GLN A 168 4.11 -4.03 -19.01
N TYR A 169 3.87 -3.09 -19.92
CA TYR A 169 4.02 -3.26 -21.35
C TYR A 169 5.20 -2.42 -21.82
N ALA A 170 5.84 -2.90 -22.88
CA ALA A 170 6.79 -2.15 -23.68
C ALA A 170 6.35 -2.22 -25.14
N ASP A 171 6.90 -1.32 -25.96
CA ASP A 171 6.79 -1.36 -27.42
C ASP A 171 7.61 -2.50 -28.05
#